data_AF-A0A1U7CNH9-F1
#
_entry.id   AF-A0A1U7CNH9-F1
#
_cell.length_a   1.000
_cell.length_b   1.000
_cell.length_c   1.000
_cell.angle_alpha   90.00
_cell.angle_beta   90.00
_cell.angle_gamma   90.00
#
_symmetry.space_group_name_H-M   'P 1'
#
loop_
_entity.id
_entity.type
_entity.pdbx_description
1 polymer ?
#
loop_
_entity_poly.entity_id
_entity_poly.type
_entity_poly.pdbx_seq_one_letter_code
_entity_poly.pdbx_strand_id
1 'polypeptide(L)'
;MRPIGISPAQGKRIVKAVRGIERSYNPDQRQRTPVALWNPGVVRAVVTTAIPTGTFSTPSTSGAAQIYHKDASGVWAASGDPVVVNNQYVLTASVAVSKSCHLSWCDGDWWLIAMDCP
;
A
#
# COMPACT_ATOMS: atom_id res chain seq x y z
N MET A 1 24.13 7.55 -21.51
CA MET A 1 23.60 8.05 -20.22
C MET A 1 24.77 8.25 -19.26
N ARG A 2 25.02 9.47 -18.76
CA ARG A 2 25.99 9.69 -17.66
C ARG A 2 25.28 9.38 -16.33
N PRO A 3 25.92 8.67 -15.38
CA PRO A 3 25.35 8.46 -14.04
C PRO A 3 25.14 9.82 -13.35
N ILE A 4 23.96 10.03 -12.76
CA ILE A 4 23.72 11.20 -11.90
C ILE A 4 24.52 10.97 -10.62
N GLY A 5 25.63 11.71 -10.46
CA GLY A 5 26.45 11.69 -9.26
C GLY A 5 25.70 12.35 -8.11
N ILE A 6 24.97 11.56 -7.31
CA ILE A 6 24.35 12.05 -6.08
C ILE A 6 25.46 12.29 -5.06
N SER A 7 25.69 13.56 -4.70
CA SER A 7 26.64 13.88 -3.64
C SER A 7 26.14 13.37 -2.27
N PRO A 8 27.03 13.09 -1.31
CA PRO A 8 26.64 12.66 0.03
C PRO A 8 25.66 13.63 0.73
N ALA A 9 25.77 14.93 0.47
CA ALA A 9 24.86 15.94 1.00
C ALA A 9 23.45 15.83 0.40
N GLN A 10 23.35 15.60 -0.92
CA GLN A 10 22.08 15.35 -1.60
C GLN A 10 21.46 14.03 -1.12
N GLY A 11 22.26 12.97 -0.97
CA GLY A 11 21.82 11.70 -0.40
C GLY A 11 21.22 11.86 1.00
N LYS A 12 21.88 12.61 1.89
CA LYS A 12 21.35 12.91 3.23
C LYS A 12 20.03 13.70 3.20
N ARG A 13 19.88 14.65 2.28
CA ARG A 13 18.63 15.43 2.12
C ARG A 13 17.48 14.54 1.63
N ILE A 14 17.76 13.68 0.65
CA ILE A 14 16.78 12.71 0.13
C ILE A 14 16.36 11.74 1.25
N VAL A 15 17.31 11.14 1.96
CA VAL A 15 17.02 10.24 3.09
C VAL A 15 16.21 10.94 4.18
N LYS A 16 16.53 12.21 4.51
CA LYS A 16 15.77 12.98 5.49
C LYS A 16 14.34 13.27 5.03
N ALA A 17 14.15 13.59 3.75
CA ALA A 17 12.83 13.84 3.18
C ALA A 17 11.97 12.57 3.16
N VAL A 18 12.54 11.44 2.71
CA VAL A 18 11.88 10.12 2.70
C VAL A 18 11.47 9.71 4.12
N ARG A 19 12.39 9.79 5.09
CA ARG A 19 12.08 9.48 6.49
C ARG A 19 11.04 10.42 7.09
N GLY A 20 10.95 11.67 6.62
CA GLY A 20 9.94 12.62 7.05
C GLY A 20 8.54 12.18 6.65
N ILE A 21 8.39 11.69 5.41
CA ILE A 21 7.13 11.18 4.86
C ILE A 21 6.75 9.85 5.52
N GLU A 22 7.71 8.93 5.66
CA GLU A 22 7.47 7.60 6.25
C GLU A 22 7.13 7.66 7.75
N ARG A 23 7.54 8.71 8.47
CA ARG A 23 7.31 8.88 9.92
C ARG A 23 6.09 9.73 10.28
N SER A 24 5.40 10.33 9.31
CA SER A 24 4.27 11.23 9.60
C SER A 24 2.97 10.47 9.88
N TYR A 25 2.86 9.90 11.08
CA TYR A 25 1.63 10.03 11.86
C TYR A 25 1.95 10.96 13.03
N ASN A 26 1.60 12.23 12.89
CA ASN A 26 1.68 13.22 13.96
C ASN A 26 0.33 13.95 14.06
N PRO A 27 -0.52 13.62 15.04
CA PRO A 27 -1.87 14.15 15.12
C PRO A 27 -1.96 15.66 15.49
N ASP A 28 -0.85 16.34 15.80
CA ASP A 28 -0.86 17.69 16.39
C ASP A 28 -0.32 18.84 15.51
N GLN A 29 -0.04 18.65 14.22
CA GLN A 29 0.55 19.73 13.40
C GLN A 29 -0.49 20.70 12.79
N ARG A 30 -0.75 21.81 13.50
CA ARG A 30 -1.43 23.03 13.03
C ARG A 30 -0.55 23.87 12.07
N GLN A 31 -0.04 23.29 10.99
CA GLN A 31 0.48 24.04 9.85
C GLN A 31 -0.47 23.83 8.67
N ARG A 32 -0.61 24.81 7.78
CA ARG A 32 -1.34 24.62 6.51
C ARG A 32 -0.58 23.60 5.67
N THR A 33 -0.84 22.33 5.95
CA THR A 33 -0.36 21.17 5.22
C THR A 33 -1.04 21.23 3.84
N PRO A 34 -0.31 21.09 2.72
CA PRO A 34 -0.93 20.50 1.54
C PRO A 34 -1.64 19.24 2.06
N VAL A 35 -2.91 19.02 1.73
CA VAL A 35 -3.63 17.81 2.15
C VAL A 35 -2.66 16.67 1.95
N ALA A 36 -2.13 16.12 3.04
CA ALA A 36 -1.22 15.01 2.96
C ALA A 36 -2.12 13.91 2.44
N LEU A 37 -2.10 13.70 1.12
CA LEU A 37 -2.83 12.63 0.50
C LEU A 37 -2.23 11.39 1.16
N TRP A 38 -2.94 10.86 2.14
CA TRP A 38 -2.49 9.72 2.91
C TRP A 38 -2.33 8.59 1.90
N ASN A 39 -1.09 8.35 1.51
CA ASN A 39 -0.72 7.29 0.60
C ASN A 39 0.17 6.36 1.41
N PRO A 40 -0.39 5.30 2.00
CA PRO A 40 0.37 4.29 2.74
C PRO A 40 1.39 3.55 1.86
N GLY A 41 1.47 3.86 0.56
CA GLY A 41 2.31 3.16 -0.39
C GLY A 41 1.79 1.75 -0.59
N VAL A 42 2.70 0.79 -0.63
CA VAL A 42 2.37 -0.63 -0.74
C VAL A 42 2.31 -1.27 0.64
N VAL A 43 1.17 -1.86 1.00
CA VAL A 43 0.95 -2.55 2.27
C VAL A 43 0.84 -4.07 2.09
N ARG A 44 1.18 -4.82 3.15
CA ARG A 44 0.98 -6.28 3.19
C ARG A 44 -0.44 -6.59 3.65
N ALA A 45 -1.07 -7.56 3.01
CA ALA A 45 -2.42 -7.98 3.36
C ALA A 45 -2.61 -9.48 3.17
N VAL A 46 -3.67 -9.99 3.78
CA VAL A 46 -4.17 -11.36 3.59
C VAL A 46 -5.61 -11.28 3.09
N VAL A 47 -5.92 -12.00 2.02
CA VAL A 47 -7.25 -12.04 1.41
C VAL A 47 -8.25 -12.66 2.37
N THR A 48 -9.34 -11.95 2.64
CA THR A 48 -10.43 -12.39 3.53
C THR A 48 -11.69 -12.78 2.74
N THR A 49 -11.89 -12.13 1.59
CA THR A 49 -12.90 -12.47 0.59
C THR A 49 -12.21 -12.59 -0.75
N ALA A 50 -12.44 -13.70 -1.47
CA ALA A 50 -11.76 -13.98 -2.73
C ALA A 50 -11.83 -12.78 -3.68
N ILE A 51 -10.69 -12.38 -4.25
CA ILE A 51 -10.60 -11.21 -5.13
C ILE A 51 -10.79 -11.69 -6.57
N PRO A 52 -11.90 -11.36 -7.24
CA PRO A 52 -12.14 -11.81 -8.61
C PRO A 52 -11.20 -11.18 -9.62
N THR A 53 -11.09 -11.81 -10.79
CA THR A 53 -10.47 -11.18 -11.96
C THR A 53 -11.22 -9.90 -12.34
N GLY A 54 -10.49 -8.91 -12.84
CA GLY A 54 -11.06 -7.73 -13.47
C GLY A 54 -10.32 -7.38 -14.75
N THR A 55 -10.54 -6.18 -15.24
CA THR A 55 -9.77 -5.58 -16.33
C THR A 55 -9.49 -4.12 -16.01
N PHE A 56 -8.63 -3.47 -16.78
CA PHE A 56 -8.38 -2.04 -16.62
C PHE A 56 -9.66 -1.19 -16.82
N SER A 57 -10.51 -1.54 -17.79
CA SER A 57 -11.75 -0.80 -18.07
C SER A 57 -12.94 -1.24 -17.22
N THR A 58 -12.86 -2.42 -16.59
CA THR A 58 -13.92 -2.95 -15.72
C THR A 58 -13.27 -3.68 -14.55
N PRO A 59 -12.72 -2.95 -13.56
CA PRO A 59 -12.12 -3.54 -12.39
C PRO A 59 -13.15 -4.34 -11.59
N SER A 60 -12.70 -5.42 -10.96
CA SER A 60 -13.48 -6.06 -9.90
C SER A 60 -13.40 -5.21 -8.64
N THR A 61 -14.51 -5.11 -7.89
CA THR A 61 -14.64 -4.31 -6.67
C THR A 61 -15.27 -5.08 -5.50
N SER A 62 -15.28 -6.41 -5.56
CA SER A 62 -15.98 -7.27 -4.59
C SER A 62 -15.08 -8.14 -3.72
N GLY A 63 -13.76 -8.10 -3.95
CA GLY A 63 -12.78 -8.76 -3.09
C GLY A 63 -12.52 -7.97 -1.81
N ALA A 64 -11.98 -8.62 -0.78
CA ALA A 64 -11.58 -7.94 0.44
C ALA A 64 -10.32 -8.56 1.07
N ALA A 65 -9.54 -7.75 1.78
CA ALA A 65 -8.32 -8.19 2.44
C ALA A 65 -8.07 -7.45 3.77
N GLN A 66 -7.49 -8.18 4.73
CA GLN A 66 -7.02 -7.62 5.99
C GLN A 66 -5.61 -7.08 5.81
N ILE A 67 -5.41 -5.79 6.07
CA ILE A 67 -4.08 -5.15 6.05
C ILE A 67 -3.34 -5.48 7.35
N TYR A 68 -2.02 -5.68 7.24
CA TYR A 68 -1.12 -5.91 8.36
C TYR A 68 -0.02 -4.87 8.40
N HIS A 69 0.26 -4.34 9.59
CA HIS A 69 1.39 -3.46 9.87
C HIS A 69 2.25 -4.05 10.99
N LYS A 70 3.52 -3.65 11.05
CA LYS A 70 4.33 -3.93 12.22
C LYS A 70 3.87 -3.05 13.38
N ASP A 71 3.54 -3.67 14.50
CA ASP A 71 3.27 -2.97 15.74
C ASP A 71 4.57 -2.39 16.34
N ALA A 72 4.45 -1.75 17.51
CA ALA A 72 5.59 -1.16 18.21
C ALA A 72 6.67 -2.18 18.61
N SER A 73 6.33 -3.48 18.71
CA SER A 73 7.26 -4.57 18.99
C SER A 73 7.90 -5.16 17.73
N GLY A 74 7.50 -4.69 16.54
CA GLY A 74 8.00 -5.15 15.25
C GLY A 74 7.30 -6.41 14.74
N VAL A 75 6.22 -6.85 15.39
CA VAL A 75 5.41 -8.01 15.01
C VAL A 75 4.33 -7.57 14.03
N TRP A 76 4.08 -8.37 13.01
CA TRP A 76 2.97 -8.11 12.08
C TRP A 76 1.63 -8.36 12.78
N ALA A 77 0.81 -7.32 12.87
CA ALA A 77 -0.52 -7.36 13.44
C ALA A 77 -1.54 -6.82 12.43
N ALA A 78 -2.77 -7.35 12.51
CA ALA A 78 -3.88 -6.85 11.71
C ALA A 78 -4.13 -5.37 12.06
N SER A 79 -4.35 -4.55 11.05
CA SER A 79 -4.58 -3.12 11.16
C SER A 79 -6.00 -2.79 10.72
N GLY A 80 -6.88 -2.50 11.68
CA GLY A 80 -8.28 -2.13 11.42
C GLY A 80 -9.13 -3.25 10.80
N ASP A 81 -10.28 -2.87 10.26
CA ASP A 81 -11.18 -3.80 9.58
C ASP A 81 -10.67 -4.16 8.17
N PRO A 82 -11.08 -5.31 7.60
CA PRO A 82 -10.79 -5.65 6.21
C PRO A 82 -11.30 -4.59 5.24
N VAL A 83 -10.51 -4.32 4.21
CA VAL A 83 -10.83 -3.33 3.18
C VAL A 83 -11.27 -4.01 1.90
N VAL A 84 -12.17 -3.36 1.16
CA VAL A 84 -12.51 -3.77 -0.21
C VAL A 84 -11.29 -3.59 -1.09
N VAL A 85 -11.02 -4.57 -1.96
CA VAL A 85 -9.87 -4.56 -2.87
C VAL A 85 -10.34 -4.57 -4.31
N ASN A 86 -9.94 -3.54 -5.03
CA ASN A 86 -10.14 -3.43 -6.46
C ASN A 86 -9.06 -4.22 -7.20
N ASN A 87 -9.46 -4.95 -8.25
CA ASN A 87 -8.55 -5.69 -9.11
C ASN A 87 -8.76 -5.34 -10.58
N GLN A 88 -7.71 -4.84 -11.22
CA GLN A 88 -7.68 -4.52 -12.65
C GLN A 88 -6.92 -5.55 -13.50
N TYR A 89 -6.41 -6.62 -12.89
CA TYR A 89 -5.67 -7.66 -13.59
C TYR A 89 -6.59 -8.77 -14.07
N VAL A 90 -6.31 -9.24 -15.28
CA VAL A 90 -6.87 -10.47 -15.82
C VAL A 90 -6.12 -11.65 -15.20
N LEU A 91 -6.82 -12.44 -14.41
CA LEU A 91 -6.28 -13.60 -13.70
C LEU A 91 -6.87 -14.88 -14.28
N THR A 92 -6.11 -15.98 -14.22
CA THR A 92 -6.62 -17.32 -14.59
C THR A 92 -7.67 -17.84 -13.61
N ALA A 93 -7.65 -17.35 -12.37
CA ALA A 93 -8.65 -17.60 -11.33
C ALA A 93 -8.66 -16.45 -10.31
N SER A 94 -9.72 -16.34 -9.52
CA SER A 94 -9.77 -15.40 -8.38
C SER A 94 -8.62 -15.68 -7.39
N VAL A 95 -8.11 -14.62 -6.76
CA VAL A 95 -7.18 -14.76 -5.64
C VAL A 95 -7.95 -15.35 -4.45
N ALA A 96 -7.56 -16.55 -4.03
CA ALA A 96 -8.27 -17.28 -2.98
C ALA A 96 -8.12 -16.62 -1.59
N VAL A 97 -9.06 -16.91 -0.70
CA VAL A 97 -9.00 -16.54 0.72
C VAL A 97 -7.74 -17.12 1.37
N SER A 98 -7.20 -16.42 2.36
CA SER A 98 -5.97 -16.74 3.09
C SER A 98 -4.68 -16.63 2.28
N LYS A 99 -4.75 -16.22 1.00
CA LYS A 99 -3.54 -15.87 0.24
C LYS A 99 -3.02 -14.50 0.67
N SER A 100 -1.70 -14.38 0.72
CA SER A 100 -0.99 -13.13 0.91
C SER A 100 -1.05 -12.28 -0.37
N CYS A 101 -1.14 -10.97 -0.20
CA CYS A 101 -1.11 -10.01 -1.28
C CYS A 101 -0.47 -8.68 -0.85
N HIS A 102 -0.17 -7.85 -1.85
CA HIS A 102 0.24 -6.47 -1.65
C HIS A 102 -0.78 -5.53 -2.29
N LEU A 103 -1.12 -4.48 -1.55
CA LEU A 103 -2.13 -3.50 -1.93
C LEU A 103 -1.52 -2.10 -1.96
N SER A 104 -2.04 -1.23 -2.83
CA SER A 104 -1.73 0.20 -2.80
C SER A 104 -2.99 1.02 -2.75
N TRP A 105 -2.95 2.15 -2.03
CA TRP A 105 -4.02 3.13 -2.06
C TRP A 105 -3.88 4.01 -3.31
N CYS A 106 -4.95 4.12 -4.10
CA CYS A 106 -4.98 4.97 -5.29
C CYS A 106 -6.40 5.52 -5.46
N ASP A 107 -6.50 6.85 -5.58
CA ASP A 107 -7.76 7.56 -5.86
C ASP A 107 -8.93 7.24 -4.91
N GLY A 108 -8.62 7.00 -3.63
CA GLY A 108 -9.64 6.73 -2.61
C GLY A 108 -9.99 5.25 -2.43
N ASP A 109 -9.37 4.35 -3.19
CA ASP A 109 -9.61 2.90 -3.12
C ASP A 109 -8.31 2.11 -2.91
N TRP A 110 -8.46 0.87 -2.44
CA TRP A 110 -7.35 -0.09 -2.37
C TRP A 110 -7.28 -0.94 -3.63
N TRP A 111 -6.09 -1.00 -4.22
CA TRP A 111 -5.85 -1.74 -5.46
C TRP A 111 -4.87 -2.89 -5.22
N LEU A 112 -5.19 -4.06 -5.79
CA LEU A 112 -4.28 -5.19 -5.85
C LEU A 112 -3.05 -4.82 -6.71
N ILE A 113 -1.85 -5.12 -6.21
CA ILE A 113 -0.58 -4.88 -6.93
C ILE A 113 0.19 -6.20 -7.13
N ALA A 114 0.12 -7.11 -6.16
CA ALA A 114 0.70 -8.45 -6.27
C ALA A 114 -0.13 -9.45 -5.45
N MET A 115 -0.18 -10.70 -5.89
CA MET A 115 -0.91 -11.79 -5.22
C MET A 115 -0.04 -13.04 -5.09
N ASP A 116 -0.45 -13.95 -4.19
CA ASP A 116 0.19 -15.25 -3.92
C ASP A 116 1.69 -15.10 -3.60
N CYS A 117 2.01 -14.12 -2.76
CA CYS A 117 3.39 -13.82 -2.38
C CYS A 117 3.86 -14.84 -1.32
N PRO A 118 4.88 -15.68 -1.59
CA PRO A 118 5.37 -16.66 -0.60
C PRO A 118 5.92 -16.03 0.68
#